data_AF-A0A968Q188-F1
#
_entry.id   AF-A0A968Q188-F1
#
_cell.length_a   1.000
_cell.length_b   1.000
_cell.length_c   1.000
_cell.angle_alpha   90.00
_cell.angle_beta   90.00
_cell.angle_gamma   90.00
#
_symmetry.space_group_name_H-M   'P 1'
#
loop_
_entity.id
_entity.type
_entity.pdbx_description
1 polymer ?
#
loop_
_entity_poly.entity_id
_entity_poly.type
_entity_poly.pdbx_seq_one_letter_code
_entity_poly.pdbx_strand_id
1 'polypeptide(L)'
;MHKYDLLSSEALLNHILELVEQYRNKPNSQLALDSLRSARQQLAHRWLDTPGEMLESAYSGSLGKAHQTLLQSGLKEDVLTDGEKQFLDREVLPQMGDSIQKLYINHLLVAILYFYPHHVREDWEVNGVVPDWLLTDYLKFYSFFPLLFPNCW
;
A
#
# COMPACT_ATOMS: atom_id res chain seq x y z
N MET A 1 13.92 5.23 19.99
CA MET A 1 12.52 5.55 19.63
C MET A 1 12.60 6.52 18.45
N HIS A 2 12.70 6.00 17.23
CA HIS A 2 12.74 6.86 16.03
C HIS A 2 11.33 7.39 15.79
N LYS A 3 11.10 8.60 16.31
CA LYS A 3 9.94 9.42 15.99
C LYS A 3 10.18 9.84 14.54
N TYR A 4 9.53 9.18 13.58
CA TYR A 4 9.62 9.52 12.17
C TYR A 4 9.47 11.04 12.04
N ASP A 5 10.46 11.72 11.44
CA ASP A 5 10.32 13.12 11.07
C ASP A 5 9.09 13.20 10.17
N LEU A 6 8.01 13.82 10.66
CA LEU A 6 6.73 13.88 9.97
C LEU A 6 6.86 14.80 8.75
N LEU A 7 7.31 14.24 7.64
CA LEU A 7 7.18 14.87 6.33
C LEU A 7 5.71 15.25 6.12
N SER A 8 5.47 16.43 5.56
CA SER A 8 4.13 16.78 5.08
C SER A 8 3.72 15.78 3.99
N SER A 9 2.41 15.62 3.74
CA SER A 9 1.95 14.69 2.69
C SER A 9 2.51 15.05 1.31
N GLU A 10 2.79 16.33 1.06
CA GLU A 10 3.44 16.80 -0.17
C GLU A 10 4.94 16.46 -0.21
N ALA A 11 5.66 16.67 0.90
CA ALA A 11 7.07 16.31 0.98
C ALA A 11 7.26 14.79 0.86
N LEU A 12 6.38 13.99 1.46
CA LEU A 12 6.38 12.53 1.33
C LEU A 12 6.11 12.10 -0.12
N LEU A 13 5.16 12.74 -0.82
CA LEU A 13 4.90 12.48 -2.23
C LEU A 13 6.14 12.75 -3.09
N ASN A 14 6.75 13.92 -2.96
CA ASN A 14 7.93 14.28 -3.74
C ASN A 14 9.10 13.32 -3.46
N HIS A 15 9.30 12.95 -2.19
CA HIS A 15 10.31 11.98 -1.81
C HIS A 15 10.06 10.60 -2.44
N ILE A 16 8.80 10.11 -2.42
CA ILE A 16 8.44 8.85 -3.06
C ILE A 16 8.64 8.90 -4.57
N LEU A 17 8.28 10.00 -5.24
CA LEU A 17 8.51 10.18 -6.67
C LEU A 17 10.00 10.05 -7.02
N GLU A 18 10.86 10.73 -6.27
CA GLU A 18 12.32 10.64 -6.45
C GLU A 18 12.84 9.22 -6.24
N LEU A 19 12.39 8.53 -5.18
CA LEU A 19 12.82 7.17 -4.87
C LEU A 19 12.35 6.16 -5.91
N VAL A 20 11.13 6.31 -6.45
CA VAL A 20 10.63 5.42 -7.53
C VAL A 20 11.48 5.58 -8.78
N GLU A 21 11.83 6.81 -9.16
CA GLU A 21 12.71 7.04 -10.30
C GLU A 21 14.12 6.48 -10.07
N GLN A 22 14.66 6.60 -8.86
CA GLN A 22 15.94 5.98 -8.52
C GLN A 22 15.89 4.45 -8.57
N TYR A 23 14.83 3.85 -8.05
CA TYR A 23 14.60 2.41 -8.06
C TYR A 23 14.53 1.87 -9.50
N ARG A 24 13.74 2.52 -10.37
CA ARG A 24 13.61 2.14 -11.79
C ARG A 24 14.91 2.29 -12.58
N ASN A 25 15.65 3.38 -12.35
CA ASN A 25 16.89 3.65 -13.08
C ASN A 25 18.08 2.80 -12.57
N LYS A 26 17.97 2.17 -11.40
CA LYS A 26 19.03 1.35 -10.79
C LYS A 26 18.47 0.02 -10.27
N PRO A 27 18.02 -0.89 -11.16
CA PRO A 27 17.27 -2.10 -10.79
C PRO A 27 18.03 -3.10 -9.89
N ASN A 28 19.35 -2.95 -9.70
CA ASN A 28 20.16 -3.80 -8.82
C ASN A 28 20.71 -3.05 -7.60
N SER A 29 20.24 -1.83 -7.33
CA SER A 29 20.71 -1.03 -6.21
C SER A 29 19.93 -1.39 -4.94
N GLN A 30 20.56 -2.18 -4.06
CA GLN A 30 19.99 -2.53 -2.76
C GLN A 30 19.61 -1.28 -1.95
N LEU A 31 20.44 -0.21 -2.02
CA LEU A 31 20.14 1.06 -1.38
C LEU A 31 18.87 1.73 -1.91
N ALA A 32 18.58 1.61 -3.21
CA ALA A 32 17.39 2.19 -3.81
C ALA A 32 16.14 1.40 -3.38
N LEU A 33 16.23 0.07 -3.39
CA LEU A 33 15.20 -0.82 -2.89
C LEU A 33 14.88 -0.56 -1.41
N ASP A 34 15.90 -0.52 -0.55
CA ASP A 34 15.72 -0.31 0.90
C ASP A 34 15.14 1.08 1.21
N SER A 35 15.56 2.10 0.48
CA SER A 35 14.99 3.45 0.62
C SER A 35 13.50 3.47 0.23
N LEU A 36 13.13 2.81 -0.87
CA LEU A 36 11.73 2.74 -1.31
C LEU A 36 10.87 1.90 -0.36
N ARG A 37 11.40 0.81 0.21
CA ARG A 37 10.73 0.04 1.28
C ARG A 37 10.49 0.88 2.53
N SER A 38 11.48 1.66 2.96
CA SER A 38 11.33 2.60 4.08
C SER A 38 10.24 3.63 3.80
N ALA A 39 10.18 4.18 2.59
CA ALA A 39 9.13 5.11 2.19
C ALA A 39 7.73 4.45 2.15
N ARG A 40 7.63 3.19 1.68
CA ARG A 40 6.40 2.39 1.75
C ARG A 40 5.92 2.21 3.20
N GLN A 41 6.83 1.89 4.13
CA GLN A 41 6.49 1.75 5.55
C GLN A 41 6.04 3.07 6.18
N GLN A 42 6.71 4.18 5.86
CA GLN A 42 6.28 5.51 6.31
C GLN A 42 4.88 5.84 5.80
N LEU A 43 4.59 5.60 4.52
CA LEU A 43 3.25 5.80 3.98
C LEU A 43 2.21 4.89 4.65
N ALA A 44 2.56 3.64 4.94
CA ALA A 44 1.68 2.71 5.63
C ALA A 44 1.27 3.23 7.01
N HIS A 45 2.23 3.67 7.83
CA HIS A 45 1.93 4.27 9.13
C HIS A 45 1.09 5.55 8.99
N ARG A 46 1.33 6.38 7.96
CA ARG A 46 0.49 7.56 7.70
C ARG A 46 -0.96 7.19 7.40
N TRP A 47 -1.21 6.09 6.69
CA TRP A 47 -2.56 5.59 6.52
C TRP A 47 -3.17 5.13 7.83
N LEU A 48 -2.45 4.34 8.64
CA LEU A 48 -2.95 3.88 9.96
C LEU A 48 -3.25 5.05 10.91
N ASP A 49 -2.46 6.11 10.88
CA ASP A 49 -2.62 7.29 11.73
C ASP A 49 -3.68 8.29 11.23
N THR A 50 -4.19 8.12 10.00
CA THR A 50 -5.18 9.05 9.43
C THR A 50 -6.57 8.80 10.02
N PRO A 51 -7.24 9.80 10.64
CA PRO A 51 -8.60 9.63 11.12
C PRO A 51 -9.57 9.26 10.00
N GLY A 52 -10.55 8.40 10.28
CA GLY A 52 -11.46 7.84 9.28
C GLY A 52 -12.21 8.91 8.46
N GLU A 53 -12.65 9.98 9.12
CA GLU A 53 -13.31 11.14 8.52
C GLU A 53 -12.41 11.97 7.58
N MET A 54 -11.08 11.83 7.70
CA MET A 54 -10.12 12.53 6.84
C MET A 54 -9.65 11.68 5.67
N LEU A 55 -9.92 10.37 5.66
CA LEU A 55 -9.40 9.43 4.66
C LEU A 55 -9.68 9.86 3.22
N GLU A 56 -10.93 10.22 2.91
CA GLU A 56 -11.32 10.61 1.56
C GLU A 56 -10.55 11.85 1.08
N SER A 57 -10.46 12.87 1.94
CA SER A 57 -9.71 14.09 1.64
C SER A 57 -8.21 13.83 1.50
N ALA A 58 -7.64 12.95 2.33
CA ALA A 58 -6.25 12.57 2.29
C ALA A 58 -5.92 11.75 1.02
N TYR A 59 -6.81 10.84 0.64
CA TYR A 59 -6.70 10.02 -0.57
C TYR A 59 -6.85 10.86 -1.84
N SER A 60 -7.74 11.85 -1.84
CA SER A 60 -7.86 12.80 -2.96
C SER A 60 -6.66 13.78 -3.03
N GLY A 61 -5.88 13.89 -1.96
CA GLY A 61 -4.71 14.76 -1.85
C GLY A 61 -3.37 14.08 -2.18
N SER A 62 -2.28 14.67 -1.65
CA SER A 62 -0.92 14.18 -1.90
C SER A 62 -0.65 12.78 -1.33
N LEU A 63 -1.37 12.37 -0.29
CA LEU A 63 -1.18 11.06 0.34
C LEU A 63 -1.69 9.92 -0.57
N GLY A 64 -2.86 10.08 -1.20
CA GLY A 64 -3.33 9.11 -2.20
C GLY A 64 -2.52 9.12 -3.49
N LYS A 65 -2.00 10.28 -3.93
CA LYS A 65 -1.02 10.31 -5.03
C LYS A 65 0.23 9.51 -4.70
N ALA A 66 0.78 9.67 -3.50
CA ALA A 66 1.95 8.91 -3.04
C ALA A 66 1.65 7.40 -3.01
N HIS A 67 0.44 7.03 -2.57
CA HIS A 67 -0.04 5.66 -2.61
C HIS A 67 -0.05 5.11 -4.04
N GLN A 68 -0.70 5.79 -4.97
CA GLN A 68 -0.77 5.38 -6.38
C GLN A 68 0.63 5.28 -7.02
N THR A 69 1.53 6.22 -6.72
CA THR A 69 2.92 6.19 -7.20
C THR A 69 3.65 4.92 -6.75
N LEU A 70 3.49 4.50 -5.47
CA LEU A 70 4.06 3.25 -4.99
C LEU A 70 3.41 2.02 -5.65
N LEU A 71 2.10 2.01 -5.87
CA LEU A 71 1.45 0.90 -6.57
C LEU A 71 1.99 0.69 -7.99
N GLN A 72 2.37 1.77 -8.66
CA GLN A 72 2.91 1.75 -10.03
C GLN A 72 4.44 1.58 -10.07
N SER A 73 5.11 1.46 -8.93
CA SER A 73 6.58 1.40 -8.86
C SER A 73 7.18 0.06 -9.28
N GLY A 74 6.41 -1.03 -9.16
CA GLY A 74 6.90 -2.41 -9.30
C GLY A 74 7.40 -3.02 -7.98
N LEU A 75 7.55 -2.24 -6.90
CA LEU A 75 8.08 -2.71 -5.60
C LEU A 75 7.32 -3.90 -5.01
N LYS A 76 6.05 -4.09 -5.37
CA LYS A 76 5.25 -5.24 -4.91
C LYS A 76 5.74 -6.58 -5.44
N GLU A 77 6.47 -6.58 -6.55
CA GLU A 77 7.05 -7.78 -7.15
C GLU A 77 8.29 -8.24 -6.37
N ASP A 78 8.91 -7.35 -5.59
CA ASP A 78 10.00 -7.70 -4.69
C ASP A 78 9.53 -8.47 -3.46
N VAL A 79 10.35 -9.44 -3.04
CA VAL A 79 10.13 -10.21 -1.82
C VAL A 79 10.10 -9.27 -0.62
N LEU A 80 9.10 -9.42 0.25
CA LEU A 80 9.01 -8.69 1.51
C LEU A 80 10.13 -9.09 2.46
N THR A 81 10.68 -8.11 3.16
CA THR A 81 11.61 -8.34 4.27
C THR A 81 10.88 -8.95 5.47
N ASP A 82 11.62 -9.59 6.38
CA ASP A 82 11.02 -10.16 7.59
C ASP A 82 10.42 -9.08 8.51
N GLY A 83 10.99 -7.87 8.50
CA GLY A 83 10.42 -6.72 9.21
C GLY A 83 9.07 -6.29 8.65
N GLU A 84 8.93 -6.25 7.32
CA GLU A 84 7.66 -5.93 6.67
C GLU A 84 6.60 -7.00 6.94
N LYS A 85 6.97 -8.29 6.85
CA LYS A 85 6.07 -9.40 7.19
C LYS A 85 5.59 -9.29 8.65
N GLN A 86 6.52 -9.07 9.59
CA GLN A 86 6.19 -8.94 11.00
C GLN A 86 5.27 -7.73 11.27
N PHE A 87 5.49 -6.60 10.61
CA PHE A 87 4.60 -5.45 10.69
C PHE A 87 3.19 -5.80 10.19
N LEU A 88 3.08 -6.44 9.03
CA LEU A 88 1.79 -6.81 8.43
C LEU A 88 1.02 -7.80 9.32
N ASP A 89 1.68 -8.84 9.82
CA ASP A 89 1.08 -9.86 10.67
C ASP A 89 0.59 -9.31 12.02
N ARG A 90 1.25 -8.28 12.55
CA ARG A 90 0.94 -7.73 13.87
C ARG A 90 -0.09 -6.60 13.84
N GLU A 91 0.02 -5.72 12.86
CA GLU A 91 -0.73 -4.46 12.86
C GLU A 91 -1.80 -4.43 11.77
N VAL A 92 -1.57 -5.09 10.63
CA VAL A 92 -2.42 -4.91 9.45
C VAL A 92 -3.45 -6.03 9.33
N LEU A 93 -2.98 -7.27 9.19
CA LEU A 93 -3.81 -8.44 8.89
C LEU A 93 -4.86 -8.75 9.97
N PRO A 94 -4.59 -8.62 11.29
CA PRO A 94 -5.57 -8.93 12.32
C PRO A 94 -6.84 -8.07 12.27
N GLN A 95 -6.75 -6.88 11.67
CA GLN A 95 -7.86 -5.91 11.61
C GLN A 95 -8.73 -6.09 10.36
N MET A 96 -8.30 -6.92 9.40
CA MET A 96 -9.00 -7.10 8.11
C MET A 96 -10.21 -8.04 8.20
N GLY A 97 -10.33 -8.83 9.27
CA GLY A 97 -11.44 -9.76 9.50
C GLY A 97 -12.69 -9.16 10.16
N ASP A 98 -12.62 -7.91 10.64
CA ASP A 98 -13.73 -7.21 11.30
C ASP A 98 -14.21 -6.04 10.44
N SER A 99 -15.05 -6.34 9.44
CA SER A 99 -15.56 -5.38 8.46
C SER A 99 -16.49 -4.31 9.05
N ILE A 100 -16.85 -4.42 10.33
CA ILE A 100 -17.77 -3.51 11.01
C ILE A 100 -17.02 -2.26 11.53
N GLN A 101 -15.69 -2.31 11.62
CA GLN A 101 -14.90 -1.22 12.18
C GLN A 101 -14.47 -0.19 11.12
N LYS A 102 -14.57 1.11 11.46
CA LYS A 102 -14.04 2.23 10.65
C LYS A 102 -12.55 2.09 10.28
N LEU A 103 -11.81 1.32 11.07
CA LEU A 103 -10.39 1.02 10.86
C LEU A 103 -10.15 0.18 9.60
N TYR A 104 -11.15 -0.53 9.10
CA TYR A 104 -11.03 -1.44 7.96
C TYR A 104 -10.40 -0.77 6.71
N ILE A 105 -10.75 0.48 6.40
CA ILE A 105 -10.26 1.16 5.19
C ILE A 105 -8.79 1.58 5.29
N ASN A 106 -8.32 2.03 6.45
CA ASN A 106 -6.90 2.34 6.66
C ASN A 106 -6.06 1.09 6.45
N HIS A 107 -6.49 -0.02 7.05
CA HIS A 107 -5.78 -1.30 6.98
C HIS A 107 -5.84 -1.87 5.56
N LEU A 108 -6.95 -1.67 4.84
CA LEU A 108 -7.07 -2.00 3.42
C LEU A 108 -6.09 -1.20 2.56
N LEU A 109 -5.99 0.11 2.75
CA LEU A 109 -5.02 0.95 2.04
C LEU A 109 -3.58 0.48 2.32
N VAL A 110 -3.26 0.11 3.55
CA VAL A 110 -1.94 -0.46 3.86
C VAL A 110 -1.74 -1.81 3.17
N ALA A 111 -2.68 -2.73 3.29
CA ALA A 111 -2.63 -4.04 2.64
C ALA A 111 -2.37 -3.93 1.12
N ILE A 112 -3.06 -3.01 0.46
CA ILE A 112 -2.91 -2.74 -0.96
C ILE A 112 -1.49 -2.25 -1.29
N LEU A 113 -0.69 -1.70 -0.37
CA LEU A 113 0.72 -1.36 -0.67
C LEU A 113 1.67 -2.57 -0.73
N TYR A 114 1.29 -3.69 -0.10
CA TYR A 114 2.18 -4.84 0.08
C TYR A 114 1.77 -6.07 -0.73
N PHE A 115 0.47 -6.28 -0.93
CA PHE A 115 -0.03 -7.51 -1.53
C PHE A 115 -0.75 -7.27 -2.84
N TYR A 116 -0.97 -8.35 -3.59
CA TYR A 116 -1.99 -8.48 -4.61
C TYR A 116 -3.18 -9.24 -4.02
N PRO A 117 -4.40 -9.11 -4.57
CA PRO A 117 -5.60 -9.76 -4.01
C PRO A 117 -5.52 -11.28 -3.92
N HIS A 118 -4.60 -11.94 -4.63
CA HIS A 118 -4.40 -13.40 -4.59
C HIS A 118 -3.31 -13.86 -3.61
N HIS A 119 -2.46 -12.93 -3.11
CA HIS A 119 -1.51 -13.21 -2.03
C HIS A 119 -2.17 -13.12 -0.65
N VAL A 120 -3.39 -12.61 -0.65
CA VAL A 120 -4.28 -12.51 0.48
C VAL A 120 -4.83 -13.92 0.77
N ARG A 121 -4.82 -14.33 2.05
CA ARG A 121 -5.29 -15.66 2.48
C ARG A 121 -6.71 -15.93 1.99
N GLU A 122 -7.04 -17.19 1.71
CA GLU A 122 -8.36 -17.65 1.24
C GLU A 122 -9.53 -17.27 2.18
N ASP A 123 -9.24 -16.94 3.45
CA ASP A 123 -10.21 -16.51 4.46
C ASP A 123 -10.40 -14.98 4.56
N TRP A 124 -9.68 -14.21 3.76
CA TRP A 124 -9.85 -12.76 3.68
C TRP A 124 -10.91 -12.44 2.62
N GLU A 125 -12.16 -12.59 3.03
CA GLU A 125 -13.27 -11.94 2.34
C GLU A 125 -13.30 -10.47 2.77
N VAL A 126 -13.19 -9.57 1.80
CA VAL A 126 -13.49 -8.15 2.00
C VAL A 126 -14.99 -8.03 2.25
N ASN A 127 -15.39 -8.23 3.51
CA ASN A 127 -16.77 -8.18 3.96
C ASN A 127 -17.24 -6.75 4.27
N GLY A 128 -16.42 -5.74 3.94
CA GLY A 128 -16.68 -4.33 4.19
C GLY A 128 -17.11 -3.60 2.93
N VAL A 129 -17.96 -2.59 3.09
CA VAL A 129 -18.36 -1.69 2.00
C VAL A 129 -17.16 -0.81 1.65
N VAL A 130 -16.58 -1.02 0.46
CA VAL A 130 -15.54 -0.13 -0.08
C VAL A 130 -16.20 1.21 -0.44
N PRO A 131 -15.69 2.36 0.09
CA PRO A 131 -16.26 3.66 -0.24
C PRO A 131 -16.15 3.99 -1.73
N ASP A 132 -17.13 4.72 -2.26
CA ASP A 132 -17.19 5.08 -3.68
C ASP A 132 -15.92 5.77 -4.19
N TRP A 133 -15.32 6.63 -3.36
CA TRP A 133 -14.08 7.34 -3.70
C TRP A 133 -12.86 6.42 -3.85
N LEU A 134 -12.87 5.22 -3.24
CA LEU A 134 -11.81 4.22 -3.36
C LEU A 134 -12.14 3.13 -4.39
N LEU A 135 -13.42 2.91 -4.64
CA LEU A 135 -13.92 1.76 -5.39
C LEU A 135 -13.24 1.58 -6.75
N THR A 136 -13.01 2.66 -7.49
CA THR A 136 -12.37 2.58 -8.81
C THR A 136 -10.94 2.03 -8.72
N ASP A 137 -10.14 2.51 -7.77
CA ASP A 137 -8.75 2.07 -7.63
C ASP A 137 -8.67 0.69 -6.97
N TYR A 138 -9.60 0.39 -6.06
CA TYR A 138 -9.79 -0.94 -5.53
C TYR A 138 -10.13 -1.97 -6.62
N LEU A 139 -11.02 -1.64 -7.55
CA LEU A 139 -11.34 -2.52 -8.68
C LEU A 139 -10.15 -2.72 -9.61
N LYS A 140 -9.33 -1.68 -9.85
CA LYS A 140 -8.07 -1.85 -10.61
C LYS A 140 -7.09 -2.76 -9.88
N PHE A 141 -7.01 -2.65 -8.55
CA PHE A 141 -6.21 -3.53 -7.71
C PHE A 141 -6.66 -5.00 -7.83
N TYR A 142 -7.97 -5.25 -7.81
CA TYR A 142 -8.55 -6.58 -8.06
C TYR A 142 -8.37 -7.07 -9.50
N SER A 143 -8.43 -6.14 -10.46
CA SER A 143 -8.33 -6.44 -11.89
C SER A 143 -6.89 -6.63 -12.36
N PHE A 144 -5.89 -6.41 -11.50
CA PHE A 144 -4.52 -6.86 -11.75
C PHE A 144 -4.43 -8.39 -11.55
N PHE A 145 -5.30 -9.10 -12.26
CA PHE A 145 -5.03 -10.45 -12.69
C PHE A 145 -4.10 -10.26 -13.88
N PRO A 146 -2.82 -10.66 -13.82
CA PRO A 146 -2.11 -10.80 -15.08
C PRO A 146 -2.95 -11.78 -15.88
N LEU A 147 -3.35 -11.40 -17.10
CA LEU A 147 -3.95 -12.31 -18.06
C LEU A 147 -2.89 -13.38 -18.43
N LEU A 148 -2.51 -14.21 -17.45
CA LEU A 148 -1.79 -15.45 -17.64
C LEU A 148 -2.83 -16.51 -18.01
N PHE A 149 -3.50 -16.30 -19.14
CA PHE A 149 -4.00 -17.41 -19.94
C PHE A 149 -3.29 -17.42 -21.29
N PRO A 150 -1.96 -17.70 -21.35
CA PRO A 150 -1.38 -18.16 -22.59
C PRO A 150 -1.75 -19.64 -22.72
N ASN A 151 -2.87 -19.90 -23.38
CA ASN A 151 -3.29 -21.20 -23.92
C ASN A 151 -3.83 -22.22 -22.90
N CYS A 152 -5.16 -22.28 -22.76
CA CYS A 152 -5.86 -23.54 -22.53
C CYS A 152 -6.84 -23.72 -23.70
N TRP A 153 -6.37 -24.45 -24.71
CA TRP A 153 -7.21 -25.24 -25.60
C TRP A 153 -7.55 -26.55 -24.89
#